data_AF-A0A0F9LWZ3-F1
#
_entry.id   AF-A0A0F9LWZ3-F1
#
_cell.length_a   1.000
_cell.length_b   1.000
_cell.length_c   1.000
_cell.angle_alpha   90.00
_cell.angle_beta   90.00
_cell.angle_gamma   90.00
#
_symmetry.space_group_name_H-M   'P 1'
#
loop_
_entity.id
_entity.type
_entity.pdbx_description
1 polymer ?
#
loop_
_entity_poly.entity_id
_entity_poly.type
_entity_poly.pdbx_seq_one_letter_code
_entity_poly.pdbx_strand_id
1 'polypeptide(L)'
;MWIDERSEFCDATTTQGAAGSTALVGDVMDLSVNRDIGQGHPMYLVIQVTTAFAAGTSAQFVLASDSQAAISVDGSETRHWASDVFTTAQLTAGFTFGFALPFGDTAQGEDTAGYERYLGILVTDVGTNTSGAINAFLTPDPYGWTSYPDANN
;
A
#
# COMPACT_ATOMS: atom_id res chain seq x y z
N MET A 1 -14.90 -8.72 -8.10
CA MET A 1 -14.38 -7.41 -7.65
C MET A 1 -14.37 -6.48 -8.85
N TRP A 2 -14.94 -5.28 -8.71
CA TRP A 2 -14.82 -4.21 -9.69
C TRP A 2 -13.78 -3.23 -9.14
N ILE A 3 -12.83 -2.81 -9.97
CA ILE A 3 -11.82 -1.82 -9.62
C ILE A 3 -12.13 -0.55 -10.41
N ASP A 4 -12.15 0.60 -9.74
CA ASP A 4 -12.29 1.89 -10.39
C ASP A 4 -10.90 2.48 -10.60
N GLU A 5 -10.64 3.03 -11.79
CA GLU A 5 -9.35 3.60 -12.19
C GLU A 5 -8.89 4.69 -11.20
N ARG A 6 -9.83 5.51 -10.71
CA ARG A 6 -9.50 6.57 -9.74
C ARG A 6 -9.15 6.03 -8.36
N SER A 7 -9.47 4.78 -8.09
CA SER A 7 -9.19 4.07 -6.84
C SER A 7 -7.95 3.18 -6.94
N GLU A 8 -7.23 3.24 -8.06
CA GLU A 8 -6.00 2.48 -8.30
C GLU A 8 -4.78 3.41 -8.17
N PHE A 9 -3.76 2.94 -7.45
CA PHE A 9 -2.46 3.61 -7.36
C PHE A 9 -1.52 3.09 -8.44
N CYS A 10 -1.56 1.80 -8.72
CA CYS A 10 -0.72 1.23 -9.77
C CYS A 10 -1.29 -0.07 -10.31
N ASP A 11 -1.15 -0.27 -11.62
CA ASP A 11 -1.32 -1.55 -12.28
C ASP A 11 0.04 -2.15 -12.63
N ALA A 12 0.34 -3.31 -12.07
CA ALA A 12 1.54 -4.11 -12.30
C ALA A 12 2.84 -3.28 -12.44
N THR A 13 3.00 -2.26 -11.60
CA THR A 13 4.09 -1.29 -11.72
C THR A 13 5.34 -1.82 -11.02
N THR A 14 6.48 -1.68 -11.68
CA THR A 14 7.75 -2.18 -11.15
C THR A 14 8.21 -1.38 -9.95
N THR A 15 8.55 -2.07 -8.88
CA THR A 15 9.14 -1.51 -7.66
C THR A 15 10.63 -1.82 -7.68
N GLN A 16 11.43 -0.88 -8.22
CA GLN A 16 12.89 -1.03 -8.26
C GLN A 16 13.53 0.02 -7.35
N GLY A 17 13.56 -0.26 -6.05
CA GLY A 17 14.33 0.51 -5.10
C GLY A 17 15.82 0.15 -5.15
N ALA A 18 16.67 1.18 -5.10
CA ALA A 18 18.06 0.98 -4.68
C ALA A 18 18.09 0.56 -3.20
N ALA A 19 19.15 -0.13 -2.77
CA ALA A 19 19.28 -0.57 -1.40
C ALA A 19 19.11 0.57 -0.40
N GLY A 20 18.16 0.44 0.54
CA GLY A 20 17.89 1.42 1.59
C GLY A 20 17.14 2.66 1.11
N SER A 21 16.46 2.58 -0.04
CA SER A 21 15.64 3.67 -0.57
C SER A 21 14.15 3.45 -0.28
N THR A 22 13.45 4.55 -0.04
CA THR A 22 11.99 4.62 -0.10
C THR A 22 11.60 5.33 -1.39
N ALA A 23 10.68 4.76 -2.14
CA ALA A 23 10.20 5.32 -3.39
C ALA A 23 8.67 5.37 -3.41
N LEU A 24 8.12 6.45 -3.96
CA LEU A 24 6.73 6.53 -4.35
C LEU A 24 6.49 5.65 -5.58
N VAL A 25 5.47 4.81 -5.52
CA VAL A 25 5.15 3.84 -6.57
C VAL A 25 3.78 4.17 -7.17
N GLY A 26 3.76 4.29 -8.50
CA GLY A 26 2.54 4.55 -9.25
C GLY A 26 2.05 5.99 -9.16
N ASP A 27 0.74 6.13 -9.32
CA ASP A 27 0.00 7.38 -9.27
C ASP A 27 -0.41 7.75 -7.85
N VAL A 28 -0.78 9.01 -7.70
CA VAL A 28 -1.18 9.62 -6.44
C VAL A 28 -2.62 10.09 -6.56
N MET A 29 -3.45 9.70 -5.58
CA MET A 29 -4.86 10.05 -5.53
C MET A 29 -5.05 11.44 -4.91
N ASP A 30 -5.76 12.33 -5.60
CA ASP A 30 -6.15 13.65 -5.09
C ASP A 30 -7.51 13.57 -4.38
N LEU A 31 -7.49 13.62 -3.05
CA LEU A 31 -8.67 13.63 -2.18
C LEU A 31 -9.36 15.00 -2.12
N SER A 32 -8.79 16.03 -2.76
CA SER A 32 -9.32 17.39 -2.80
C SER A 32 -9.53 18.00 -1.40
N VAL A 33 -10.75 18.45 -1.11
CA VAL A 33 -11.14 19.13 0.13
C VAL A 33 -11.67 18.15 1.18
N ASN A 34 -12.39 17.12 0.76
CA ASN A 34 -13.02 16.15 1.67
C ASN A 34 -12.15 14.90 1.79
N ARG A 35 -11.33 14.86 2.83
CA ARG A 35 -10.25 13.87 3.02
C ARG A 35 -10.67 12.69 3.89
N ASP A 36 -11.97 12.48 4.04
CA ASP A 36 -12.52 11.31 4.72
C ASP A 36 -12.79 10.20 3.71
N ILE A 37 -11.89 9.21 3.73
CA ILE A 37 -11.91 8.06 2.86
C ILE A 37 -12.90 7.04 3.42
N GLY A 38 -13.96 6.75 2.65
CA GLY A 38 -14.95 5.74 3.00
C GLY A 38 -16.25 6.26 3.62
N GLN A 39 -16.31 7.53 4.04
CA GLN A 39 -17.57 8.19 4.49
C GLN A 39 -18.39 7.33 5.49
N GLY A 40 -17.72 6.74 6.49
CA GLY A 40 -18.35 5.85 7.47
C GLY A 40 -18.46 4.38 7.07
N HIS A 41 -17.97 4.00 5.89
CA HIS A 41 -17.77 2.61 5.47
C HIS A 41 -16.28 2.25 5.43
N PRO A 42 -15.90 1.03 5.85
CA PRO A 42 -14.50 0.62 5.80
C PRO A 42 -14.03 0.53 4.35
N MET A 43 -12.94 1.21 4.05
CA MET A 43 -12.21 1.06 2.79
C MET A 43 -10.99 0.20 3.05
N TYR A 44 -10.64 -0.66 2.09
CA TYR A 44 -9.51 -1.55 2.20
C TYR A 44 -8.47 -1.20 1.15
N LEU A 45 -7.23 -1.03 1.58
CA LEU A 45 -6.07 -1.06 0.69
C LEU A 45 -5.74 -2.52 0.40
N VAL A 46 -5.69 -2.88 -0.87
CA VAL A 46 -5.24 -4.19 -1.32
C VAL A 46 -3.97 -4.01 -2.13
N ILE A 47 -2.94 -4.79 -1.80
CA ILE A 47 -1.68 -4.85 -2.54
C ILE A 47 -1.46 -6.28 -3.00
N GLN A 48 -1.17 -6.43 -4.29
CA GLN A 48 -0.93 -7.70 -4.95
C GLN A 48 0.44 -7.67 -5.62
N VAL A 49 1.28 -8.65 -5.31
CA VAL A 49 2.54 -8.85 -6.02
C VAL A 49 2.24 -9.53 -7.35
N THR A 50 2.41 -8.81 -8.45
CA THR A 50 2.18 -9.34 -9.81
C THR A 50 3.43 -10.03 -10.34
N THR A 51 4.62 -9.49 -10.03
CA THR A 51 5.91 -10.09 -10.36
C THR A 51 6.72 -10.28 -9.09
N ALA A 52 7.26 -11.49 -8.90
CA ALA A 52 8.03 -11.83 -7.72
C ALA A 52 9.25 -10.92 -7.53
N PHE A 53 9.53 -10.56 -6.28
CA PHE A 53 10.71 -9.80 -5.90
C PHE A 53 11.95 -10.70 -5.95
N ALA A 54 13.09 -10.16 -6.37
CA ALA A 54 14.35 -10.92 -6.44
C ALA A 54 15.57 -10.05 -6.13
N ALA A 55 16.65 -10.70 -5.68
CA ALA A 55 17.96 -10.13 -5.35
C ALA A 55 18.02 -9.15 -4.16
N GLY A 56 16.92 -8.50 -3.79
CA GLY A 56 16.83 -7.73 -2.54
C GLY A 56 16.68 -8.61 -1.30
N THR A 57 16.71 -7.97 -0.13
CA THR A 57 16.56 -8.61 1.18
C THR A 57 15.10 -8.61 1.61
N SER A 58 14.47 -7.44 1.59
CA SER A 58 13.08 -7.26 2.04
C SER A 58 12.47 -5.98 1.49
N ALA A 59 11.14 -5.89 1.50
CA ALA A 59 10.41 -4.68 1.18
C ALA A 59 9.32 -4.42 2.24
N GLN A 60 9.05 -3.14 2.50
CA GLN A 60 7.94 -2.68 3.31
C GLN A 60 7.07 -1.71 2.48
N PHE A 61 5.77 -1.94 2.50
CA PHE A 61 4.77 -1.07 1.88
C PHE A 61 4.20 -0.11 2.91
N VAL A 62 4.06 1.16 2.54
CA VAL A 62 3.55 2.23 3.39
C VAL A 62 2.50 3.02 2.63
N LEU A 63 1.35 3.25 3.25
CA LEU A 63 0.37 4.20 2.78
C LEU A 63 0.68 5.56 3.42
N ALA A 64 0.95 6.56 2.60
CA ALA A 64 1.27 7.89 3.07
C ALA A 64 0.48 8.96 2.32
N SER A 65 0.29 10.10 2.96
CA SER A 65 -0.27 11.29 2.33
C SER A 65 0.64 12.50 2.50
N ASP A 66 0.45 13.48 1.61
CA ASP A 66 1.13 14.77 1.66
C ASP A 66 0.20 15.90 1.16
N SER A 67 0.58 17.13 1.49
CA SER A 67 0.03 18.36 0.94
C SER A 67 0.38 18.57 -0.55
N GLN A 68 1.44 17.93 -1.05
CA GLN A 68 1.93 17.99 -2.44
C GLN A 68 1.82 16.62 -3.14
N ALA A 69 1.65 16.62 -4.46
CA ALA A 69 1.52 15.38 -5.24
C ALA A 69 2.82 14.55 -5.26
N ALA A 70 3.98 15.21 -5.13
CA ALA A 70 5.24 14.54 -4.88
C ALA A 70 5.34 14.23 -3.38
N ILE A 71 4.74 13.13 -2.96
CA ILE A 71 4.75 12.67 -1.55
C ILE A 71 6.19 12.49 -1.11
N SER A 72 6.55 13.04 0.06
CA SER A 72 7.90 12.88 0.57
C SER A 72 8.23 11.41 0.88
N VAL A 73 9.52 11.09 0.78
CA VAL A 73 10.07 9.74 1.04
C VAL A 73 11.16 9.76 2.11
N ASP A 74 11.36 10.92 2.75
CA ASP A 74 12.39 11.17 3.76
C ASP A 74 11.88 11.08 5.20
N GLY A 75 10.59 10.77 5.39
CA GLY A 75 9.93 10.67 6.69
C GLY A 75 9.14 11.92 7.09
N SER A 76 9.06 12.94 6.23
CA SER A 76 8.19 14.11 6.45
C SER A 76 6.75 13.90 5.97
N GLU A 77 6.49 12.85 5.21
CA GLU A 77 5.15 12.45 4.80
C GLU A 77 4.30 11.97 5.99
N THR A 78 2.99 12.20 5.92
CA THR A 78 2.06 11.64 6.91
C THR A 78 1.80 10.17 6.61
N ARG A 79 2.33 9.26 7.43
CA ARG A 79 2.09 7.81 7.28
C ARG A 79 0.79 7.41 7.96
N HIS A 80 -0.08 6.72 7.22
CA HIS A 80 -1.36 6.20 7.71
C HIS A 80 -1.29 4.72 8.06
N TRP A 81 -0.40 4.01 7.39
CA TRP A 81 -0.20 2.60 7.60
C TRP A 81 1.16 2.16 7.08
N ALA A 82 1.79 1.22 7.78
CA ALA A 82 2.95 0.49 7.29
C ALA A 82 2.71 -1.01 7.49
N SER A 83 3.03 -1.79 6.46
CA SER A 83 3.08 -3.24 6.54
C SER A 83 4.21 -3.73 7.45
N ASP A 84 4.18 -5.03 7.77
CA ASP A 84 5.38 -5.71 8.26
C ASP A 84 6.47 -5.75 7.17
N VAL A 85 7.71 -5.99 7.57
CA VAL A 85 8.83 -6.13 6.65
C VAL A 85 8.80 -7.52 6.04
N PHE A 86 8.40 -7.61 4.77
CA PHE A 86 8.37 -8.88 4.05
C PHE A 86 9.72 -9.18 3.43
N THR A 87 10.25 -10.37 3.68
CA THR A 87 11.43 -10.86 2.97
C THR A 87 11.10 -11.07 1.49
N THR A 88 12.09 -10.92 0.60
CA THR A 88 11.88 -11.15 -0.84
C THR A 88 11.36 -12.55 -1.16
N ALA A 89 11.70 -13.55 -0.33
CA ALA A 89 11.18 -14.92 -0.44
C ALA A 89 9.66 -15.04 -0.17
N GLN A 90 9.06 -14.12 0.60
CA GLN A 90 7.62 -14.08 0.84
C GLN A 90 6.86 -13.34 -0.27
N LEU A 91 7.53 -12.40 -0.94
CA LEU A 91 6.96 -11.57 -2.02
C LEU A 91 6.97 -12.31 -3.36
N THR A 92 6.32 -13.46 -3.41
CA THR A 92 6.11 -14.26 -4.62
C THR A 92 4.94 -13.71 -5.45
N ALA A 93 4.93 -13.97 -6.76
CA ALA A 93 3.79 -13.62 -7.61
C ALA A 93 2.48 -14.25 -7.07
N GLY A 94 1.42 -13.45 -6.99
CA GLY A 94 0.13 -13.82 -6.41
C GLY A 94 0.03 -13.57 -4.91
N PHE A 95 1.13 -13.21 -4.22
CA PHE A 95 1.06 -12.78 -2.82
C PHE A 95 0.17 -11.55 -2.71
N THR A 96 -0.90 -11.64 -1.93
CA THR A 96 -1.90 -10.60 -1.78
C THR A 96 -2.17 -10.38 -0.30
N PHE A 97 -2.24 -9.13 0.11
CA PHE A 97 -2.69 -8.76 1.44
C PHE A 97 -3.57 -7.51 1.36
N GLY A 98 -4.45 -7.38 2.33
CA GLY A 98 -5.36 -6.25 2.45
C GLY A 98 -5.35 -5.69 3.86
N PHE A 99 -5.53 -4.39 3.97
CA PHE A 99 -5.61 -3.68 5.25
C PHE A 99 -6.80 -2.72 5.25
N ALA A 100 -7.57 -2.71 6.34
CA ALA A 100 -8.67 -1.76 6.53
C ALA A 100 -8.09 -0.39 6.88
N LEU A 101 -8.37 0.62 6.06
CA LEU A 101 -7.88 1.97 6.26
C LEU A 101 -8.43 2.56 7.56
N PRO A 102 -7.62 3.34 8.30
CA PRO A 102 -8.13 4.19 9.38
C PRO A 102 -9.19 5.14 8.83
N PHE A 103 -10.23 5.41 9.61
CA PHE A 103 -11.24 6.41 9.23
C PHE A 103 -10.62 7.82 9.25
N GLY A 104 -11.00 8.65 8.28
CA GLY A 104 -10.54 10.03 8.22
C GLY A 104 -11.17 10.88 9.33
N ASP A 105 -10.37 11.77 9.91
CA ASP A 105 -10.73 12.70 11.00
C ASP A 105 -11.00 12.08 12.39
N THR A 106 -10.15 11.13 12.82
CA THR A 106 -9.95 10.90 14.25
C THR A 106 -8.69 11.62 14.71
N ALA A 107 -8.78 12.94 14.92
CA ALA A 107 -7.83 13.63 15.78
C ALA A 107 -7.94 13.10 17.22
N GLN A 108 -7.29 11.96 17.52
CA GLN A 108 -6.99 11.48 18.88
C GLN A 108 -6.11 10.22 18.87
N GLY A 109 -4.83 10.38 18.53
CA GLY A 109 -3.80 9.36 18.71
C GLY A 109 -2.54 9.78 17.96
N GLU A 110 -1.38 9.74 18.61
CA GLU A 110 -0.13 10.39 18.18
C GLU A 110 0.53 9.80 16.90
N ASP A 111 -0.21 9.04 16.09
CA ASP A 111 0.25 8.38 14.85
C ASP A 111 -0.80 8.44 13.71
N THR A 112 -1.83 9.30 13.82
CA THR A 112 -2.82 9.46 12.73
C THR A 112 -3.21 10.93 12.61
N ALA A 113 -2.30 11.73 12.06
CA ALA A 113 -2.73 13.00 11.48
C ALA A 113 -3.73 12.66 10.36
N GLY A 114 -4.87 13.37 10.30
CA GLY A 114 -5.87 13.10 9.27
C GLY A 114 -5.26 13.13 7.87
N TYR A 115 -5.88 12.42 6.93
CA TYR A 115 -5.41 12.36 5.54
C TYR A 115 -5.14 13.76 4.97
N GLU A 116 -4.03 13.88 4.26
CA GLU A 116 -3.70 15.06 3.46
C GLU A 116 -4.29 14.94 2.05
N ARG A 117 -4.05 15.95 1.21
CA ARG A 117 -4.73 16.04 -0.10
C ARG A 117 -4.32 14.89 -1.02
N TYR A 118 -3.05 14.53 -1.03
CA TYR A 118 -2.49 13.57 -1.97
C TYR A 118 -2.16 12.29 -1.22
N LEU A 119 -2.73 11.16 -1.65
CA LEU A 119 -2.54 9.85 -1.06
C LEU A 119 -1.79 8.93 -2.03
N GLY A 120 -0.84 8.16 -1.55
CA GLY A 120 -0.08 7.24 -2.39
C GLY A 120 0.61 6.12 -1.62
N ILE A 121 1.23 5.21 -2.38
CA ILE A 121 1.93 4.04 -1.86
C ILE A 121 3.44 4.25 -1.98
N LEU A 122 4.12 4.14 -0.85
CA LEU A 122 5.56 4.10 -0.78
C LEU A 122 6.03 2.66 -0.60
N VAL A 123 7.18 2.34 -1.18
CA VAL A 123 7.89 1.07 -0.98
C VAL A 123 9.28 1.38 -0.46
N THR A 124 9.60 0.84 0.71
CA THR A 124 10.93 0.89 1.32
C THR A 124 11.63 -0.45 1.08
N ASP A 125 12.66 -0.42 0.24
CA ASP A 125 13.42 -1.61 -0.14
C ASP A 125 14.74 -1.69 0.64
N VAL A 126 15.03 -2.88 1.17
CA VAL A 126 16.33 -3.24 1.76
C VAL A 126 17.04 -4.19 0.81
N GLY A 127 18.24 -3.82 0.38
CA GLY A 127 18.93 -4.47 -0.73
C GLY A 127 18.36 -4.03 -2.09
N THR A 128 19.09 -4.31 -3.16
CA THR A 128 18.69 -3.88 -4.51
C THR A 128 17.84 -4.97 -5.15
N ASN A 129 16.57 -4.68 -5.41
CA ASN A 129 15.71 -5.59 -6.15
C ASN A 129 16.05 -5.54 -7.65
N THR A 130 16.14 -6.71 -8.30
CA THR A 130 16.31 -6.81 -9.76
C THR A 130 14.99 -7.11 -10.49
N SER A 131 13.97 -7.54 -9.75
CA SER A 131 12.59 -7.71 -10.19
C SER A 131 11.65 -7.43 -9.02
N GLY A 132 10.39 -7.16 -9.35
CA GLY A 132 9.34 -6.85 -8.39
C GLY A 132 8.33 -5.93 -9.05
N ALA A 133 7.06 -6.31 -9.03
CA ALA A 133 5.99 -5.45 -9.48
C ALA A 133 4.75 -5.69 -8.64
N ILE A 134 4.00 -4.62 -8.38
CA ILE A 134 2.79 -4.66 -7.58
C ILE A 134 1.60 -4.03 -8.33
N ASN A 135 0.41 -4.48 -7.98
CA ASN A 135 -0.83 -3.74 -8.20
C ASN A 135 -1.33 -3.30 -6.81
N ALA A 136 -1.75 -2.04 -6.68
CA ALA A 136 -2.27 -1.49 -5.43
C ALA A 136 -3.51 -0.61 -5.68
N PHE A 137 -4.57 -0.84 -4.91
CA PHE A 137 -5.84 -0.13 -5.06
C PHE A 137 -6.68 -0.13 -3.80
N LEU A 138 -7.68 0.75 -3.78
CA LEU A 138 -8.69 0.83 -2.73
C LEU A 138 -9.98 0.15 -3.16
N THR A 139 -10.57 -0.64 -2.26
CA THR A 139 -11.87 -1.30 -2.48
C THR A 139 -12.69 -1.36 -1.19
N PRO A 140 -14.02 -1.17 -1.24
CA PRO A 140 -14.90 -1.49 -0.12
C PRO A 140 -15.14 -3.00 0.06
N ASP A 141 -14.85 -3.81 -0.97
CA ASP A 141 -15.13 -5.25 -1.02
C ASP A 141 -13.85 -6.02 -1.44
N PRO A 142 -12.94 -6.29 -0.49
CA PRO A 142 -11.72 -7.03 -0.78
C PRO A 142 -12.05 -8.51 -1.01
N TYR A 143 -11.51 -9.09 -2.08
CA TYR A 143 -11.64 -10.52 -2.33
C TYR A 143 -10.73 -11.33 -1.39
N GLY A 144 -11.31 -12.24 -0.63
CA GLY A 144 -10.58 -13.18 0.22
C GLY A 144 -11.23 -14.55 0.20
N TRP A 145 -10.51 -15.56 -0.29
CA TRP A 145 -10.91 -16.96 -0.19
C TRP A 145 -9.74 -17.78 0.33
N THR A 146 -9.94 -18.45 1.46
CA THR A 146 -8.96 -19.36 2.05
C THR A 146 -9.68 -20.65 2.39
N SER A 147 -9.21 -21.76 1.82
CA SER A 147 -9.70 -23.09 2.16
C SER A 147 -9.18 -23.49 3.54
N TYR A 148 -10.08 -23.74 4.47
CA TYR A 148 -9.73 -24.37 5.75
C TYR A 148 -9.85 -25.89 5.65
N PRO A 149 -8.97 -26.68 6.30
CA PRO A 149 -9.11 -28.13 6.36
C PRO A 149 -10.47 -28.54 6.93
N ASP A 150 -11.07 -29.58 6.38
CA ASP A 150 -12.33 -30.15 6.84
C ASP A 150 -12.17 -31.01 8.11
N ALA A 151 -10.98 -31.55 8.37
CA ALA A 151 -10.52 -32.12 9.64
C ALA A 151 -8.99 -32.33 9.66
N ASN A 152 -8.39 -32.40 10.85
CA ASN A 152 -7.03 -32.94 11.04
C ASN A 152 -7.14 -34.46 11.26
N ASN A 153 -6.58 -35.27 10.35
CA ASN A 153 -6.43 -36.72 10.51
C ASN A 153 -5.12 -37.05 11.23
#